data_AF-A0A2P4SH80-F1
#
_entry.id   AF-A0A2P4SH80-F1
#
_cell.length_a   1.000
_cell.length_b   1.000
_cell.length_c   1.000
_cell.angle_alpha   90.00
_cell.angle_beta   90.00
_cell.angle_gamma   90.00
#
_symmetry.space_group_name_H-M   'P 1'
#
loop_
_entity.id
_entity.type
_entity.pdbx_description
1 polymer ?
#
loop_
_entity_poly.entity_id
_entity_poly.type
_entity_poly.pdbx_seq_one_letter_code
_entity_poly.pdbx_strand_id
1 'polypeptide(L)'
;DKDTDSTKEPLDDLFPNDEDDQGQGIQQQHSSAAAAAQQGGYEIPARLRTLHNLVIQYASQGRYEVAVPLCKQALEDLEKTSGHDHPDVATMLNILALVYRDQNKYKDAANLLNDALAIREKTLGKDHPAVAATLNNLAVLYGKRGKYKEAEPLCKRALEIREKVLGKDHPDVAKQLNNLALLCQNQGKYEEVEYYYQRALEIYQTKLGPDDPNVAKTKNNLASCYLKQGKFKQAETLYKEILTRAHEREFGSVDGENKPIWMHAEEREECKGKQKDGTSFGEYGGWYKACKVD
;
A
#
# COMPACT_ATOMS: atom_id res chain seq x y z
N ASP A 1 26.62 -21.82 -23.77
CA ASP A 1 25.18 -21.57 -23.95
C ASP A 1 24.44 -22.07 -22.72
N LYS A 2 23.91 -21.18 -21.87
CA LYS A 2 22.58 -20.53 -21.98
C LYS A 2 21.47 -21.57 -21.77
N ASP A 3 20.48 -21.43 -20.89
CA ASP A 3 20.03 -20.33 -20.05
C ASP A 3 19.29 -20.97 -18.85
N THR A 4 19.57 -20.50 -17.63
CA THR A 4 18.72 -20.76 -16.46
C THR A 4 17.55 -19.77 -16.52
N ASP A 5 16.38 -20.30 -16.86
CA ASP A 5 15.11 -19.59 -16.88
C ASP A 5 14.80 -19.09 -15.46
N SER A 6 15.05 -17.80 -15.26
CA SER A 6 14.75 -17.10 -14.02
C SER A 6 13.25 -16.88 -13.98
N THR A 7 12.58 -17.62 -13.11
CA THR A 7 11.17 -17.45 -12.76
C THR A 7 10.89 -15.98 -12.45
N LYS A 8 10.33 -15.27 -13.44
CA LYS A 8 9.75 -13.94 -13.23
C LYS A 8 8.50 -14.14 -12.39
N GLU A 9 8.65 -13.95 -11.08
CA GLU A 9 7.50 -13.72 -10.19
C GLU A 9 6.62 -12.61 -10.79
N PRO A 10 5.29 -12.72 -10.72
CA PRO A 10 4.41 -11.69 -11.24
C PRO A 10 4.61 -10.43 -10.39
N LEU A 11 5.29 -9.45 -10.97
CA LEU A 11 5.66 -8.16 -10.39
C LEU A 11 4.44 -7.27 -10.00
N ASP A 12 3.21 -7.78 -10.16
CA ASP A 12 1.94 -7.09 -9.93
C ASP A 12 1.63 -6.87 -8.44
N ASP A 13 2.26 -7.61 -7.53
CA ASP A 13 2.04 -7.52 -6.07
C ASP A 13 2.81 -6.39 -5.38
N LEU A 14 3.68 -5.67 -6.10
CA LEU A 14 4.56 -4.68 -5.47
C LEU A 14 3.90 -3.31 -5.30
N PHE A 15 2.90 -2.97 -6.11
CA PHE A 15 2.05 -1.82 -5.82
C PHE A 15 0.98 -2.27 -4.84
N PRO A 16 0.86 -1.67 -3.64
CA PRO A 16 -0.28 -1.92 -2.79
C PRO A 16 -1.53 -1.71 -3.63
N ASN A 17 -2.25 -2.79 -3.95
CA ASN A 17 -3.67 -2.63 -4.14
C ASN A 17 -4.18 -2.11 -2.80
N ASP A 18 -5.15 -1.20 -2.81
CA ASP A 18 -5.90 -0.80 -1.61
C ASP A 18 -6.69 -2.01 -0.99
N GLU A 19 -6.28 -3.25 -1.30
CA GLU A 19 -6.86 -4.54 -0.91
C GLU A 19 -6.14 -5.20 0.27
N ASP A 20 -4.92 -4.79 0.64
CA ASP A 20 -4.21 -5.33 1.83
C ASP A 20 -4.78 -4.84 3.17
N ASP A 21 -5.94 -4.18 3.17
CA ASP A 21 -6.60 -3.59 4.33
C ASP A 21 -7.42 -4.61 5.16
N GLN A 22 -7.26 -5.91 4.95
CA GLN A 22 -8.07 -6.92 5.64
C GLN A 22 -7.24 -8.02 6.30
N GLY A 23 -6.82 -7.74 7.55
CA GLY A 23 -6.44 -8.73 8.56
C GLY A 23 -7.53 -8.88 9.62
N GLN A 24 -8.42 -9.85 9.41
CA GLN A 24 -9.30 -10.57 10.37
C GLN A 24 -10.16 -9.77 11.38
N GLY A 25 -11.42 -9.60 11.00
CA GLY A 25 -12.57 -9.41 11.88
C GLY A 25 -13.84 -9.54 11.06
N ILE A 26 -14.62 -10.60 11.28
CA ILE A 26 -15.84 -10.90 10.52
C ILE A 26 -16.82 -9.72 10.64
N GLN A 27 -17.28 -9.22 9.48
CA GLN A 27 -18.46 -8.36 9.27
C GLN A 27 -18.27 -6.83 9.15
N GLN A 28 -17.76 -6.38 8.00
CA GLN A 28 -18.34 -5.33 7.11
C GLN A 28 -17.37 -5.03 5.97
N GLN A 29 -17.62 -5.60 4.78
CA GLN A 29 -16.89 -5.27 3.56
C GLN A 29 -17.26 -3.85 3.11
N HIS A 30 -16.58 -2.84 3.64
CA HIS A 30 -16.48 -1.55 2.98
C HIS A 30 -15.40 -1.66 1.89
N SER A 31 -15.84 -1.52 0.65
CA SER A 31 -15.03 -1.63 -0.57
C SER A 31 -13.85 -0.66 -0.61
N SER A 32 -12.69 -1.12 -1.06
CA SER A 32 -11.42 -0.37 -1.22
C SER A 32 -11.55 0.94 -2.01
N ALA A 33 -12.51 1.05 -2.94
CA ALA A 33 -12.76 2.30 -3.65
C ALA A 33 -13.50 3.37 -2.80
N ALA A 34 -14.26 2.97 -1.78
CA ALA A 34 -14.83 3.89 -0.79
C ALA A 34 -13.75 4.41 0.18
N ALA A 35 -12.77 3.55 0.52
CA ALA A 35 -11.59 3.93 1.29
C ALA A 35 -10.67 4.87 0.50
N ALA A 36 -10.43 4.59 -0.78
CA ALA A 36 -9.65 5.47 -1.67
C ALA A 36 -10.32 6.84 -1.89
N ALA A 37 -11.66 6.90 -1.83
CA ALA A 37 -12.43 8.14 -1.94
C ALA A 37 -12.42 8.99 -0.66
N GLN A 38 -12.36 8.37 0.52
CA GLN A 38 -12.23 9.09 1.80
C GLN A 38 -10.78 9.50 2.13
N GLN A 39 -9.79 8.73 1.68
CA GLN A 39 -8.38 8.93 2.01
C GLN A 39 -7.58 9.69 0.93
N GLY A 40 -8.23 10.11 -0.16
CA GLY A 40 -7.58 10.65 -1.35
C GLY A 40 -7.32 12.16 -1.37
N GLY A 41 -7.80 12.92 -0.38
CA GLY A 41 -7.67 14.39 -0.37
C GLY A 41 -8.47 15.11 -1.48
N TYR A 42 -9.45 14.45 -2.11
CA TYR A 42 -10.44 15.08 -2.98
C TYR A 42 -11.84 14.71 -2.47
N GLU A 43 -12.59 15.72 -2.02
CA GLU A 43 -13.96 15.52 -1.55
C GLU A 43 -14.88 15.23 -2.73
N ILE A 44 -15.63 14.12 -2.66
CA ILE A 44 -16.67 13.82 -3.64
C ILE A 44 -17.92 14.64 -3.29
N PRO A 45 -18.39 15.54 -4.18
CA PRO A 45 -19.54 16.37 -3.88
C PRO A 45 -20.78 15.52 -3.58
N ALA A 46 -21.62 16.00 -2.67
CA ALA A 46 -22.75 15.22 -2.13
C ALA A 46 -23.67 14.64 -3.21
N ARG A 47 -23.88 15.39 -4.31
CA ARG A 47 -24.67 14.94 -5.46
C ARG A 47 -24.09 13.75 -6.22
N LEU A 48 -22.76 13.60 -6.22
CA LEU A 48 -22.06 12.49 -6.87
C LEU A 48 -21.80 11.31 -5.94
N ARG A 49 -21.93 11.49 -4.62
CA ARG A 49 -21.56 10.45 -3.66
C ARG A 49 -22.37 9.17 -3.80
N THR A 50 -23.68 9.27 -3.98
CA THR A 50 -24.55 8.08 -4.16
C THR A 50 -24.23 7.37 -5.47
N LEU A 51 -24.04 8.13 -6.55
CA LEU A 51 -23.65 7.59 -7.85
C LEU A 51 -22.28 6.89 -7.78
N HIS A 52 -21.31 7.53 -7.14
CA HIS A 52 -19.97 6.99 -6.94
C HIS A 52 -20.01 5.64 -6.20
N ASN A 53 -20.75 5.57 -5.10
CA ASN A 53 -20.90 4.31 -4.34
C ASN A 53 -21.55 3.21 -5.19
N LEU A 54 -22.55 3.56 -6.00
CA LEU A 54 -23.22 2.61 -6.89
C LEU A 54 -22.28 2.08 -7.99
N VAL A 55 -21.47 2.97 -8.59
CA VAL A 55 -20.44 2.60 -9.59
C VAL A 55 -19.41 1.65 -8.98
N ILE A 56 -18.93 1.95 -7.77
CA ILE A 56 -18.00 1.09 -7.04
C ILE A 56 -18.62 -0.29 -6.81
N GLN A 57 -19.86 -0.33 -6.35
CA GLN A 57 -20.55 -1.58 -6.08
C GLN A 57 -20.70 -2.44 -7.34
N TYR A 58 -21.00 -1.84 -8.49
CA TYR A 58 -21.04 -2.57 -9.75
C TYR A 58 -19.65 -3.02 -10.21
N ALA A 59 -18.63 -2.16 -10.09
CA ALA A 59 -17.25 -2.52 -10.44
C ALA A 59 -16.73 -3.68 -9.57
N SER A 60 -17.00 -3.68 -8.26
CA SER A 60 -16.58 -4.77 -7.35
C SER A 60 -17.30 -6.09 -7.62
N GLN A 61 -18.50 -6.04 -8.21
CA GLN A 61 -19.24 -7.23 -8.68
C GLN A 61 -18.76 -7.71 -10.06
N GLY A 62 -17.78 -7.03 -10.67
CA GLY A 62 -17.35 -7.29 -12.05
C GLY A 62 -18.37 -6.87 -13.12
N ARG A 63 -19.43 -6.13 -12.72
CA ARG A 63 -20.53 -5.68 -13.59
C ARG A 63 -20.19 -4.41 -14.35
N TYR A 64 -19.10 -4.48 -15.11
CA TYR A 64 -18.58 -3.35 -15.87
C TYR A 64 -19.52 -2.88 -16.98
N GLU A 65 -20.39 -3.77 -17.48
CA GLU A 65 -21.44 -3.48 -18.44
C GLU A 65 -22.49 -2.50 -17.92
N VAL A 66 -22.64 -2.37 -16.60
CA VAL A 66 -23.52 -1.37 -15.96
C VAL A 66 -22.72 -0.17 -15.46
N ALA A 67 -21.57 -0.41 -14.82
CA ALA A 67 -20.75 0.65 -14.23
C ALA A 67 -20.26 1.68 -15.28
N VAL A 68 -19.78 1.21 -16.44
CA VAL A 68 -19.21 2.10 -17.46
C VAL A 68 -20.28 2.98 -18.12
N PRO A 69 -21.42 2.45 -18.61
CA PRO A 69 -22.49 3.30 -19.15
C PRO A 69 -23.05 4.29 -18.13
N LEU A 70 -23.19 3.87 -16.86
CA LEU A 70 -23.65 4.74 -15.79
C LEU A 70 -22.72 5.95 -15.59
N CYS A 71 -21.40 5.72 -15.56
CA CYS A 71 -20.41 6.80 -15.51
C CYS A 71 -20.45 7.71 -16.74
N LYS A 72 -20.58 7.14 -17.95
CA LYS A 72 -20.63 7.92 -19.19
C LYS A 72 -21.88 8.81 -19.24
N GLN A 73 -23.04 8.28 -18.88
CA GLN A 73 -24.28 9.05 -18.82
C GLN A 73 -24.16 10.21 -17.83
N ALA A 74 -23.64 9.94 -16.63
CA ALA A 74 -23.44 10.98 -15.62
C ALA A 74 -22.43 12.06 -16.06
N LEU A 75 -21.38 11.68 -16.79
CA LEU A 75 -20.44 12.63 -17.39
C LEU A 75 -21.14 13.53 -18.40
N GLU A 76 -21.93 12.98 -19.32
CA GLU A 76 -22.68 13.77 -20.31
C GLU A 76 -23.66 14.75 -19.65
N ASP A 77 -24.35 14.32 -18.59
CA ASP A 77 -25.29 15.18 -17.85
C ASP A 77 -24.57 16.31 -17.09
N LEU A 78 -23.40 16.03 -16.52
CA LEU A 78 -22.54 17.04 -15.88
C LEU A 78 -21.98 18.03 -16.89
N GLU A 79 -21.51 17.56 -18.04
CA GLU A 79 -20.98 18.43 -19.10
C GLU A 79 -22.06 19.34 -19.68
N LYS A 80 -23.29 18.84 -19.87
CA LYS A 80 -24.43 19.65 -20.32
C LYS A 80 -24.83 20.73 -19.32
N THR A 81 -24.77 20.43 -18.02
CA THR A 81 -25.24 21.35 -16.98
C THR A 81 -24.18 22.33 -16.51
N SER A 82 -22.93 21.89 -16.40
CA SER A 82 -21.85 22.63 -15.74
C SER A 82 -20.69 22.97 -16.68
N GLY A 83 -20.65 22.38 -17.88
CA GLY A 83 -19.51 22.45 -18.79
C GLY A 83 -18.41 21.44 -18.45
N HIS A 84 -17.54 21.18 -19.43
CA HIS A 84 -16.46 20.20 -19.30
C HIS A 84 -15.38 20.62 -18.29
N ASP A 85 -15.07 21.92 -18.19
CA ASP A 85 -14.09 22.46 -17.24
C ASP A 85 -14.62 22.57 -15.79
N HIS A 86 -15.44 21.63 -15.32
CA HIS A 86 -16.01 21.66 -13.97
C HIS A 86 -15.35 20.61 -13.04
N PRO A 87 -15.07 20.92 -11.75
CA PRO A 87 -14.46 19.97 -10.81
C PRO A 87 -15.18 18.61 -10.69
N ASP A 88 -16.51 18.62 -10.82
CA ASP A 88 -17.33 17.40 -10.84
C ASP A 88 -17.10 16.52 -12.06
N VAL A 89 -16.87 17.11 -13.24
CA VAL A 89 -16.50 16.34 -14.45
C VAL A 89 -15.16 15.67 -14.20
N ALA A 90 -14.18 16.39 -13.66
CA ALA A 90 -12.90 15.79 -13.28
C ALA A 90 -13.04 14.67 -12.24
N THR A 91 -13.98 14.81 -11.29
CA THR A 91 -14.26 13.76 -10.30
C THR A 91 -14.86 12.52 -10.95
N MET A 92 -15.83 12.69 -11.84
CA MET A 92 -16.42 11.57 -12.58
C MET A 92 -15.44 10.91 -13.56
N LEU A 93 -14.57 11.68 -14.23
CA LEU A 93 -13.52 11.15 -15.09
C LEU A 93 -12.53 10.29 -14.27
N ASN A 94 -12.14 10.76 -13.08
CA ASN A 94 -11.31 9.97 -12.17
C ASN A 94 -12.00 8.66 -11.74
N ILE A 95 -13.30 8.69 -11.43
CA ILE A 95 -14.08 7.48 -11.08
C ILE A 95 -14.10 6.49 -12.25
N LEU A 96 -14.41 6.96 -13.47
CA LEU A 96 -14.43 6.11 -14.65
C LEU A 96 -13.03 5.54 -14.97
N ALA A 97 -11.97 6.32 -14.75
CA ALA A 97 -10.61 5.86 -14.94
C ALA A 97 -10.23 4.70 -14.00
N LEU A 98 -10.68 4.73 -12.75
CA LEU A 98 -10.49 3.61 -11.81
C LEU A 98 -11.24 2.36 -12.29
N VAL A 99 -12.47 2.52 -12.77
CA VAL A 99 -13.24 1.40 -13.35
C VAL A 99 -12.55 0.81 -14.59
N TYR A 100 -11.88 1.63 -15.40
CA TYR A 100 -11.09 1.16 -16.54
C TYR A 100 -9.76 0.52 -16.13
N ARG A 101 -9.12 1.02 -15.06
CA ARG A 101 -7.94 0.37 -14.48
C ARG A 101 -8.29 -1.06 -14.04
N ASP A 102 -9.41 -1.26 -13.37
CA ASP A 102 -9.83 -2.57 -12.88
C ASP A 102 -10.19 -3.54 -14.04
N GLN A 103 -10.53 -3.00 -15.21
CA GLN A 103 -10.68 -3.75 -16.48
C GLN A 103 -9.36 -3.94 -17.24
N ASN A 104 -8.21 -3.54 -16.70
CA ASN A 104 -6.92 -3.51 -17.38
C ASN A 104 -6.88 -2.62 -18.66
N LYS A 105 -7.84 -1.69 -18.81
CA LYS A 105 -7.88 -0.69 -19.90
C LYS A 105 -7.00 0.51 -19.55
N TYR A 106 -5.72 0.24 -19.33
CA TYR A 106 -4.77 1.23 -18.80
C TYR A 106 -4.55 2.44 -19.72
N LYS A 107 -4.71 2.31 -21.04
CA LYS A 107 -4.60 3.45 -21.97
C LYS A 107 -5.77 4.41 -21.80
N ASP A 108 -6.99 3.88 -21.72
CA ASP A 108 -8.20 4.67 -21.55
C ASP A 108 -8.23 5.34 -20.17
N ALA A 109 -7.85 4.60 -19.12
CA ALA A 109 -7.70 5.15 -17.78
C ALA A 109 -6.67 6.30 -17.72
N ALA A 110 -5.53 6.17 -18.42
CA ALA A 110 -4.52 7.22 -18.45
C ALA A 110 -5.05 8.48 -19.14
N ASN A 111 -5.75 8.32 -20.26
CA ASN A 111 -6.32 9.46 -20.99
C ASN A 111 -7.33 10.21 -20.12
N LEU A 112 -8.25 9.49 -19.46
CA LEU A 112 -9.25 10.09 -18.57
C LEU A 112 -8.62 10.80 -17.37
N LEU A 113 -7.56 10.24 -16.78
CA LEU A 113 -6.88 10.88 -15.66
C LEU A 113 -6.06 12.11 -16.09
N ASN A 114 -5.46 12.12 -17.29
CA ASN A 114 -4.80 13.31 -17.82
C ASN A 114 -5.81 14.44 -18.08
N ASP A 115 -7.00 14.08 -18.57
CA ASP A 115 -8.09 15.04 -18.77
C ASP A 115 -8.61 15.59 -17.43
N ALA A 116 -8.87 14.71 -16.46
CA ALA A 116 -9.23 15.11 -15.10
C ALA A 116 -8.15 15.99 -14.43
N LEU A 117 -6.87 15.73 -14.70
CA LEU A 117 -5.75 16.55 -14.22
C LEU A 117 -5.80 17.95 -14.82
N ALA A 118 -5.98 18.07 -16.14
CA ALA A 118 -6.06 19.35 -16.83
C ALA A 118 -7.23 20.21 -16.30
N ILE A 119 -8.40 19.60 -16.12
CA ILE A 119 -9.56 20.29 -15.54
C ILE A 119 -9.27 20.74 -14.10
N ARG A 120 -8.69 19.87 -13.25
CA ARG A 120 -8.35 20.22 -11.85
C ARG A 120 -7.32 21.33 -11.76
N GLU A 121 -6.29 21.33 -12.61
CA GLU A 121 -5.30 22.41 -12.65
C GLU A 121 -5.91 23.75 -13.05
N LYS A 122 -6.85 23.75 -14.01
CA LYS A 122 -7.54 24.95 -14.48
C LYS A 122 -8.53 25.50 -13.44
N THR A 123 -9.25 24.62 -12.76
CA THR A 123 -10.35 24.99 -11.85
C THR A 123 -9.92 25.23 -10.41
N LEU A 124 -9.01 24.40 -9.90
CA LEU A 124 -8.59 24.40 -8.50
C LEU A 124 -7.17 24.96 -8.30
N GLY A 125 -6.40 25.09 -9.39
CA GLY A 125 -5.01 25.52 -9.37
C GLY A 125 -4.02 24.35 -9.26
N LYS A 126 -2.78 24.61 -9.66
CA LYS A 126 -1.73 23.58 -9.82
C LYS A 126 -1.25 22.93 -8.51
N ASP A 127 -1.46 23.60 -7.38
CA ASP A 127 -1.00 23.18 -6.05
C ASP A 127 -2.14 22.63 -5.19
N HIS A 128 -3.29 22.31 -5.78
CA HIS A 128 -4.45 21.82 -5.02
C HIS A 128 -4.29 20.33 -4.63
N PRO A 129 -4.73 19.89 -3.44
CA PRO A 129 -4.68 18.48 -3.02
C PRO A 129 -5.30 17.50 -4.03
N ALA A 130 -6.41 17.88 -4.66
CA ALA A 130 -7.03 17.09 -5.73
C ALA A 130 -6.13 16.88 -6.96
N VAL A 131 -5.24 17.83 -7.28
CA VAL A 131 -4.23 17.68 -8.35
C VAL A 131 -3.20 16.63 -7.91
N ALA A 132 -2.71 16.70 -6.67
CA ALA A 132 -1.80 15.69 -6.13
C ALA A 132 -2.41 14.28 -6.13
N ALA A 133 -3.71 14.16 -5.83
CA ALA A 133 -4.42 12.90 -5.89
C ALA A 133 -4.47 12.31 -7.32
N THR A 134 -4.80 13.14 -8.33
CA THR A 134 -4.81 12.70 -9.73
C THR A 134 -3.42 12.31 -10.22
N LEU A 135 -2.39 13.09 -9.86
CA LEU A 135 -1.00 12.79 -10.19
C LEU A 135 -0.55 11.44 -9.61
N ASN A 136 -0.93 11.15 -8.35
CA ASN A 136 -0.65 9.86 -7.74
C ASN A 136 -1.38 8.71 -8.45
N ASN A 137 -2.66 8.89 -8.82
CA ASN A 137 -3.40 7.87 -9.58
C ASN A 137 -2.77 7.59 -10.95
N LEU A 138 -2.30 8.63 -11.66
CA LEU A 138 -1.55 8.48 -12.91
C LEU A 138 -0.22 7.75 -12.70
N ALA A 139 0.51 8.09 -11.64
CA ALA A 139 1.78 7.46 -11.32
C ALA A 139 1.62 5.95 -11.03
N VAL A 140 0.60 5.57 -10.25
CA VAL A 140 0.25 4.16 -10.01
C VAL A 140 -0.09 3.44 -11.32
N LEU A 141 -0.87 4.09 -12.19
CA LEU A 141 -1.26 3.52 -13.48
C LEU A 141 -0.05 3.30 -14.41
N TYR A 142 0.90 4.24 -14.43
CA TYR A 142 2.15 4.06 -15.15
C TYR A 142 3.05 3.01 -14.51
N GLY A 143 3.09 2.94 -13.17
CA GLY A 143 3.76 1.90 -12.41
C GLY A 143 3.30 0.49 -12.82
N LYS A 144 2.00 0.23 -12.85
CA LYS A 144 1.41 -1.05 -13.29
C LYS A 144 1.74 -1.41 -14.75
N ARG A 145 2.05 -0.41 -15.59
CA ARG A 145 2.48 -0.63 -16.98
C ARG A 145 4.00 -0.81 -17.13
N GLY A 146 4.76 -0.82 -16.04
CA GLY A 146 6.23 -0.81 -16.05
C GLY A 146 6.85 0.52 -16.51
N LYS A 147 6.04 1.59 -16.61
CA LYS A 147 6.44 2.94 -17.02
C LYS A 147 6.97 3.76 -15.84
N TYR A 148 7.96 3.22 -15.12
CA TYR A 148 8.45 3.79 -13.87
C TYR A 148 9.09 5.18 -14.04
N LYS A 149 9.79 5.38 -15.16
CA LYS A 149 10.42 6.67 -15.48
C LYS A 149 9.40 7.78 -15.74
N GLU A 150 8.24 7.44 -16.31
CA GLU A 150 7.15 8.39 -16.50
C GLU A 150 6.34 8.62 -15.20
N ALA A 151 6.29 7.63 -14.31
CA ALA A 151 5.58 7.71 -13.02
C ALA A 151 6.32 8.58 -11.98
N GLU A 152 7.65 8.49 -11.91
CA GLU A 152 8.48 9.20 -10.92
C GLU A 152 8.23 10.72 -10.87
N PRO A 153 8.28 11.49 -11.98
CA PRO A 153 8.05 12.94 -11.92
C PRO A 153 6.64 13.29 -11.45
N LEU A 154 5.64 12.46 -11.74
CA LEU A 154 4.26 12.66 -11.27
C LEU A 154 4.17 12.46 -9.75
N CYS A 155 4.82 11.40 -9.22
CA CYS A 155 4.88 11.15 -7.78
C CYS A 155 5.66 12.23 -7.04
N LYS A 156 6.78 12.73 -7.59
CA LYS A 156 7.56 13.84 -7.01
C LYS A 156 6.74 15.13 -6.95
N ARG A 157 6.05 15.48 -8.05
CA ARG A 157 5.16 16.64 -8.07
C ARG A 157 4.02 16.51 -7.06
N ALA A 158 3.41 15.32 -6.95
CA ALA A 158 2.37 15.09 -5.95
C ALA A 158 2.89 15.22 -4.51
N LEU A 159 4.13 14.79 -4.25
CA LEU A 159 4.81 14.96 -2.95
C LEU A 159 5.02 16.43 -2.61
N GLU A 160 5.56 17.22 -3.54
CA GLU A 160 5.78 18.66 -3.34
C GLU A 160 4.48 19.39 -3.01
N ILE A 161 3.39 19.07 -3.71
CA ILE A 161 2.07 19.64 -3.45
C ILE A 161 1.57 19.25 -2.05
N ARG A 162 1.67 17.96 -1.69
CA ARG A 162 1.22 17.48 -0.36
C ARG A 162 2.03 18.11 0.77
N GLU A 163 3.35 18.24 0.63
CA GLU A 163 4.20 18.90 1.62
C GLU A 163 3.85 20.37 1.78
N LYS A 164 3.55 21.07 0.68
CA LYS A 164 3.17 22.49 0.70
C LYS A 164 1.83 22.73 1.37
N VAL A 165 0.84 21.86 1.14
CA VAL A 165 -0.53 22.06 1.64
C VAL A 165 -0.74 21.49 3.04
N LEU A 166 -0.19 20.31 3.33
CA LEU A 166 -0.44 19.58 4.58
C LEU A 166 0.71 19.69 5.59
N GLY A 167 1.89 20.15 5.15
CA GLY A 167 3.11 20.15 5.93
C GLY A 167 3.92 18.86 5.77
N LYS A 168 5.23 18.94 6.06
CA LYS A 168 6.19 17.85 5.81
C LYS A 168 5.96 16.58 6.64
N ASP A 169 5.29 16.71 7.78
CA ASP A 169 5.08 15.62 8.74
C ASP A 169 3.66 15.05 8.70
N HIS A 170 2.90 15.30 7.64
CA HIS A 170 1.53 14.79 7.54
C HIS A 170 1.53 13.31 7.11
N PRO A 171 0.64 12.45 7.64
CA PRO A 171 0.53 11.04 7.23
C PRO A 171 0.37 10.84 5.71
N ASP A 172 -0.35 11.74 5.03
CA ASP A 172 -0.47 11.71 3.57
C ASP A 172 0.83 11.98 2.80
N VAL A 173 1.77 12.73 3.40
CA VAL A 173 3.13 12.89 2.86
C VAL A 173 3.89 11.57 3.00
N ALA A 174 3.76 10.88 4.14
CA ALA A 174 4.34 9.54 4.32
C ALA A 174 3.77 8.51 3.33
N LYS A 175 2.46 8.55 3.05
CA LYS A 175 1.83 7.69 2.02
C LYS A 175 2.41 7.97 0.64
N GLN A 176 2.62 9.24 0.30
CA GLN A 176 3.23 9.63 -0.97
C GLN A 176 4.71 9.24 -1.06
N LEU A 177 5.46 9.36 0.04
CA LEU A 177 6.86 8.91 0.13
C LEU A 177 6.98 7.41 -0.08
N ASN A 178 6.09 6.60 0.52
CA ASN A 178 6.04 5.16 0.28
C ASN A 178 5.82 4.81 -1.20
N ASN A 179 4.89 5.49 -1.87
CA ASN A 179 4.64 5.28 -3.30
C ASN A 179 5.86 5.63 -4.16
N LEU A 180 6.55 6.74 -3.83
CA LEU A 180 7.77 7.15 -4.52
C LEU A 180 8.93 6.17 -4.26
N ALA A 181 9.09 5.69 -3.03
CA ALA A 181 10.08 4.69 -2.66
C ALA A 181 9.89 3.41 -3.49
N LEU A 182 8.66 2.93 -3.62
CA LEU A 182 8.35 1.77 -4.43
C LEU A 182 8.72 1.97 -5.92
N LEU A 183 8.38 3.13 -6.49
CA LEU A 183 8.76 3.46 -7.86
C LEU A 183 10.28 3.50 -8.06
N CYS A 184 11.03 4.01 -7.09
CA CYS A 184 12.49 4.00 -7.11
C CYS A 184 13.06 2.59 -6.95
N GLN A 185 12.40 1.72 -6.16
CA GLN A 185 12.82 0.33 -5.96
C GLN A 185 12.73 -0.46 -7.26
N ASN A 186 11.67 -0.26 -8.04
CA ASN A 186 11.50 -0.89 -9.36
C ASN A 186 12.49 -0.37 -10.41
N GLN A 187 13.14 0.77 -10.15
CA GLN A 187 14.23 1.30 -10.96
C GLN A 187 15.63 0.91 -10.45
N GLY A 188 15.73 0.19 -9.33
CA GLY A 188 17.01 -0.18 -8.71
C GLY A 188 17.73 0.98 -7.99
N LYS A 189 17.03 2.09 -7.69
CA LYS A 189 17.58 3.27 -7.02
C LYS A 189 17.57 3.12 -5.50
N TYR A 190 18.28 2.12 -4.97
CA TYR A 190 18.11 1.66 -3.58
C TYR A 190 18.42 2.71 -2.50
N GLU A 191 19.34 3.65 -2.75
CA GLU A 191 19.65 4.75 -1.83
C GLU A 191 18.45 5.71 -1.67
N GLU A 192 17.79 6.05 -2.77
CA GLU A 192 16.57 6.87 -2.73
C GLU A 192 15.43 6.14 -2.01
N VAL A 193 15.30 4.83 -2.23
CA VAL A 193 14.28 4.00 -1.59
C VAL A 193 14.44 4.01 -0.07
N GLU A 194 15.67 3.81 0.42
CA GLU A 194 15.98 3.83 1.85
C GLU A 194 15.63 5.20 2.46
N TYR A 195 16.05 6.29 1.81
CA TYR A 195 15.72 7.64 2.24
C TYR A 195 14.20 7.89 2.34
N TYR A 196 13.44 7.54 1.30
CA TYR A 196 12.00 7.79 1.29
C TYR A 196 11.25 6.92 2.31
N TYR A 197 11.60 5.64 2.47
CA TYR A 197 10.96 4.77 3.47
C TYR A 197 11.32 5.16 4.90
N GLN A 198 12.57 5.55 5.18
CA GLN A 198 12.95 6.04 6.51
C GLN A 198 12.17 7.30 6.88
N ARG A 199 12.05 8.25 5.95
CA ARG A 199 11.27 9.46 6.17
C ARG A 199 9.78 9.17 6.36
N ALA A 200 9.20 8.26 5.59
CA ALA A 200 7.80 7.85 5.77
C ALA A 200 7.59 7.17 7.13
N LEU A 201 8.53 6.31 7.56
CA LEU A 201 8.48 5.61 8.83
C LEU A 201 8.52 6.59 10.01
N GLU A 202 9.42 7.58 9.97
CA GLU A 202 9.51 8.64 10.99
C GLU A 202 8.18 9.38 11.16
N ILE A 203 7.54 9.75 10.05
CA ILE A 203 6.25 10.45 10.07
C ILE A 203 5.16 9.55 10.67
N TYR A 204 5.04 8.30 10.23
CA TYR A 204 4.01 7.39 10.74
C TYR A 204 4.21 7.09 12.23
N GLN A 205 5.44 6.83 12.67
CA GLN A 205 5.74 6.57 14.08
C GLN A 205 5.42 7.76 14.98
N THR A 206 5.74 8.98 14.53
CA THR A 206 5.53 10.19 15.34
C THR A 206 4.08 10.65 15.34
N LYS A 207 3.31 10.44 14.26
CA LYS A 207 1.93 10.94 14.14
C LYS A 207 0.85 9.92 14.48
N LEU A 208 1.05 8.65 14.10
CA LEU A 208 0.04 7.59 14.28
C LEU A 208 0.41 6.64 15.43
N GLY A 209 1.68 6.63 15.82
CA GLY A 209 2.21 5.76 16.87
C GLY A 209 2.75 4.43 16.34
N PRO A 210 3.44 3.66 17.18
CA PRO A 210 4.17 2.45 16.77
C PRO A 210 3.26 1.25 16.46
N ASP A 211 2.00 1.27 16.90
CA ASP A 211 1.00 0.22 16.63
C ASP A 211 0.33 0.33 15.27
N ASP A 212 0.51 1.46 14.58
CA ASP A 212 -0.22 1.73 13.36
C ASP A 212 0.18 0.74 12.25
N PRO A 213 -0.80 0.16 11.51
CA PRO A 213 -0.50 -0.76 10.42
C PRO A 213 0.44 -0.19 9.35
N ASN A 214 0.43 1.13 9.11
CA ASN A 214 1.32 1.77 8.16
C ASN A 214 2.78 1.75 8.61
N VAL A 215 3.04 1.76 9.92
CA VAL A 215 4.42 1.60 10.46
C VAL A 215 4.94 0.21 10.10
N ALA A 216 4.16 -0.84 10.40
CA ALA A 216 4.53 -2.22 10.08
C ALA A 216 4.70 -2.43 8.57
N LYS A 217 3.78 -1.89 7.75
CA LYS A 217 3.86 -1.96 6.29
C LYS A 217 5.11 -1.27 5.75
N THR A 218 5.43 -0.08 6.26
CA THR A 218 6.63 0.67 5.84
C THR A 218 7.91 -0.05 6.25
N LYS A 219 7.97 -0.63 7.46
CA LYS A 219 9.11 -1.45 7.90
C LYS A 219 9.27 -2.71 7.03
N ASN A 220 8.19 -3.40 6.68
CA ASN A 220 8.23 -4.55 5.77
C ASN A 220 8.78 -4.17 4.38
N ASN A 221 8.34 -3.04 3.84
CA ASN A 221 8.82 -2.56 2.54
C ASN A 221 10.30 -2.15 2.59
N LEU A 222 10.74 -1.52 3.68
CA LEU A 222 12.14 -1.20 3.91
C LEU A 222 12.99 -2.46 4.08
N ALA A 223 12.50 -3.47 4.81
CA ALA A 223 13.15 -4.76 4.95
C ALA A 223 13.32 -5.48 3.60
N SER A 224 12.27 -5.46 2.76
CA SER A 224 12.34 -5.97 1.38
C SER A 224 13.39 -5.24 0.54
N CYS A 225 13.52 -3.92 0.71
CA CYS A 225 14.59 -3.14 0.08
C CYS A 225 15.98 -3.61 0.55
N TYR A 226 16.16 -3.85 1.85
CA TYR A 226 17.41 -4.35 2.40
C TYR A 226 17.74 -5.77 1.91
N LEU A 227 16.76 -6.66 1.79
CA LEU A 227 16.96 -7.99 1.20
C LEU A 227 17.48 -7.90 -0.24
N LYS A 228 16.90 -7.03 -1.08
CA LYS A 228 17.36 -6.81 -2.47
C LYS A 228 18.79 -6.24 -2.55
N GLN A 229 19.23 -5.53 -1.51
CA GLN A 229 20.60 -5.01 -1.39
C GLN A 229 21.59 -6.02 -0.76
N GLY A 230 21.13 -7.20 -0.31
CA GLY A 230 21.94 -8.16 0.44
C GLY A 230 22.23 -7.73 1.88
N LYS A 231 21.55 -6.70 2.40
CA LYS A 231 21.67 -6.22 3.79
C LYS A 231 20.79 -7.05 4.73
N PHE A 232 21.00 -8.38 4.76
CA PHE A 232 20.14 -9.34 5.46
C PHE A 232 19.96 -9.03 6.95
N LYS A 233 21.04 -8.65 7.65
CA LYS A 233 20.97 -8.31 9.08
C LYS A 233 20.03 -7.13 9.37
N GLN A 234 20.01 -6.12 8.51
CA GLN A 234 19.14 -4.95 8.71
C GLN A 234 17.67 -5.31 8.44
N ALA A 235 17.40 -6.12 7.41
CA ALA A 235 16.06 -6.64 7.15
C ALA A 235 15.56 -7.51 8.32
N GLU A 236 16.42 -8.38 8.84
CA GLU A 236 16.12 -9.24 9.99
C GLU A 236 15.75 -8.43 11.23
N THR A 237 16.53 -7.39 11.57
CA THR A 237 16.21 -6.48 12.68
C THR A 237 14.83 -5.85 12.52
N LEU A 238 14.49 -5.37 11.31
CA LEU A 238 13.18 -4.77 11.04
C LEU A 238 12.04 -5.79 11.22
N TYR A 239 12.20 -7.03 10.74
CA TYR A 239 11.19 -8.07 10.94
C TYR A 239 11.02 -8.43 12.41
N LYS A 240 12.12 -8.53 13.16
CA LYS A 240 12.09 -8.75 14.62
C LYS A 240 11.36 -7.63 15.34
N GLU A 241 11.61 -6.37 14.99
CA GLU A 241 10.89 -5.23 15.57
C GLU A 241 9.38 -5.30 15.33
N ILE A 242 8.94 -5.67 14.11
CA ILE A 242 7.51 -5.83 13.80
C ILE A 242 6.89 -6.95 14.65
N LEU A 243 7.55 -8.11 14.72
CA LEU A 243 7.06 -9.26 15.49
C LEU A 243 7.03 -8.99 16.99
N THR A 244 8.08 -8.36 17.54
CA THR A 244 8.11 -7.95 18.94
C THR A 244 6.98 -6.97 19.23
N ARG A 245 6.75 -5.99 18.36
CA ARG A 245 5.70 -5.01 18.61
C ARG A 245 4.29 -5.60 18.54
N ALA A 246 4.06 -6.53 17.62
CA ALA A 246 2.81 -7.28 17.52
C ALA A 246 2.59 -8.15 18.77
N HIS A 247 3.64 -8.79 19.26
CA HIS A 247 3.62 -9.56 20.50
C HIS A 247 3.28 -8.67 21.71
N GLU A 248 3.96 -7.54 21.84
CA GLU A 248 3.71 -6.60 22.95
C GLU A 248 2.29 -6.06 22.98
N ARG A 249 1.69 -5.88 21.80
CA ARG A 249 0.30 -5.43 21.66
C ARG A 249 -0.70 -6.46 22.18
N GLU A 250 -0.44 -7.76 21.99
CA GLU A 250 -1.39 -8.82 22.35
C GLU A 250 -1.12 -9.42 23.73
N PHE A 251 0.14 -9.54 24.13
CA PHE A 251 0.56 -10.26 25.34
C PHE A 251 1.23 -9.37 26.39
N GLY A 252 1.33 -8.06 26.16
CA GLY A 252 2.01 -7.12 27.05
C GLY A 252 3.54 -7.19 26.95
N SER A 253 4.24 -6.54 27.88
CA SER A 253 5.70 -6.37 27.80
C SER A 253 6.45 -7.70 27.74
N VAL A 254 7.53 -7.74 26.96
CA VAL A 254 8.41 -8.90 26.86
C VAL A 254 9.15 -9.12 28.18
N ASP A 255 9.04 -10.32 28.73
CA ASP A 255 9.77 -10.76 29.92
C ASP A 255 10.35 -12.17 29.73
N GLY A 256 10.84 -12.78 30.82
CA GLY A 256 11.49 -14.09 30.78
C GLY A 256 10.57 -15.24 30.36
N GLU A 257 9.26 -15.13 30.56
CA GLU A 257 8.27 -16.15 30.19
C GLU A 257 7.47 -15.75 28.93
N ASN A 258 7.23 -14.46 28.75
CA ASN A 258 6.47 -13.87 27.67
C ASN A 258 7.39 -13.39 26.53
N LYS A 259 7.97 -14.35 25.80
CA LYS A 259 8.89 -14.05 24.68
C LYS A 259 8.17 -14.01 23.32
N PRO A 260 8.52 -13.06 22.45
CA PRO A 260 8.11 -13.05 21.06
C PRO A 260 8.46 -14.32 20.29
N ILE A 261 7.66 -14.62 19.28
CA ILE A 261 7.74 -15.85 18.48
C ILE A 261 9.14 -16.14 17.91
N TRP A 262 9.87 -15.10 17.52
CA TRP A 262 11.20 -15.25 16.91
C TRP A 262 12.26 -15.66 17.94
N MET A 263 12.19 -15.17 19.19
CA MET A 263 13.12 -15.58 20.25
C MET A 263 12.97 -17.07 20.57
N HIS A 264 11.73 -17.55 20.66
CA HIS A 264 11.47 -18.97 20.86
C HIS A 264 12.02 -19.84 19.72
N ALA A 265 12.01 -19.33 18.48
CA ALA A 265 12.59 -20.05 17.34
C ALA A 265 14.13 -20.09 17.43
N GLU A 266 14.77 -18.99 17.78
CA GLU A 266 16.24 -18.91 17.91
C GLU A 266 16.77 -19.76 19.08
N GLU A 267 16.13 -19.68 20.24
CA GLU A 267 16.49 -20.49 21.41
C GLU A 267 16.41 -22.00 21.10
N ARG A 268 15.41 -22.42 20.32
CA ARG A 268 15.28 -23.81 19.88
C ARG A 268 16.42 -24.25 18.96
N GLU A 269 16.85 -23.40 18.03
CA GLU A 269 17.98 -23.72 17.14
C GLU A 269 19.31 -23.72 17.89
N GLU A 270 19.53 -22.80 18.82
CA GLU A 270 20.72 -22.80 19.69
C GLU A 270 20.80 -24.06 20.56
N CYS A 271 19.67 -24.53 21.09
CA CYS A 271 19.61 -25.79 21.85
C CYS A 271 19.92 -27.03 20.98
N LYS A 272 19.52 -27.05 19.70
CA LYS A 272 19.90 -28.10 18.76
C LYS A 272 21.39 -28.09 18.44
N GLY A 273 22.00 -26.90 18.33
CA GLY A 273 23.45 -26.76 18.14
C GLY A 273 24.25 -27.37 19.30
N LYS A 274 23.83 -27.09 20.54
CA LYS A 274 24.45 -27.66 21.76
C LYS A 274 24.31 -29.19 21.87
N GLN A 275 23.24 -29.79 21.34
CA GLN A 275 23.08 -31.25 21.27
C GLN A 275 23.91 -31.91 20.16
N LYS A 276 24.32 -31.17 19.12
CA LYS A 276 25.19 -31.67 18.04
C LYS A 276 26.68 -31.59 18.38
N ASP A 277 27.11 -30.57 19.12
CA ASP A 277 28.51 -30.39 19.53
C ASP A 277 28.89 -31.18 20.80
N GLY A 278 27.91 -31.82 21.45
CA GLY A 278 28.13 -32.79 22.53
C GLY A 278 27.97 -34.22 22.03
N THR A 279 29.06 -34.88 21.65
CA THR A 279 29.04 -36.33 21.42
C THR A 279 28.63 -37.07 22.69
N SER A 280 27.55 -37.87 22.58
CA SER A 280 27.24 -39.10 23.32
C SER A 280 27.61 -39.14 24.82
N PHE A 281 26.61 -39.02 25.71
CA PHE A 281 26.25 -40.12 26.63
C PHE A 281 24.95 -39.84 27.40
N GLY A 282 24.13 -40.88 27.59
CA GLY A 282 23.13 -40.95 28.66
C GLY A 282 21.70 -41.14 28.19
N GLU A 283 21.30 -42.40 28.00
CA GLU A 283 19.91 -42.80 28.15
C GLU A 283 19.30 -42.15 29.40
N TYR A 284 18.27 -41.32 29.25
CA TYR A 284 17.27 -41.16 30.29
C TYR A 284 15.90 -41.07 29.61
N GLY A 285 15.16 -42.17 29.74
CA GLY A 285 13.87 -42.39 29.11
C GLY A 285 12.72 -41.64 29.77
N GLY A 286 11.54 -41.79 29.18
CA GLY A 286 10.27 -41.46 29.83
C GLY A 286 9.24 -40.80 28.92
N TRP A 287 8.89 -41.44 27.81
CA TRP A 287 7.63 -41.16 27.10
C TRP A 287 6.42 -41.63 27.94
N TYR A 288 5.38 -40.79 28.00
CA TYR A 288 3.96 -41.10 28.20
C TYR A 288 3.49 -41.77 29.51
N LYS A 289 2.75 -41.01 30.33
CA LYS A 289 1.36 -41.30 30.80
C LYS A 289 1.07 -40.59 32.13
N ALA A 290 0.06 -39.71 32.15
CA ALA A 290 -0.90 -39.60 33.26
C ALA A 290 -2.02 -38.59 32.91
N CYS A 291 -3.07 -39.07 32.24
CA CYS A 291 -4.43 -38.53 32.42
C CYS A 291 -5.38 -39.73 32.45
N LYS A 292 -5.57 -40.29 33.65
CA LYS A 292 -6.84 -40.91 34.04
C LYS A 292 -7.26 -40.17 35.31
N VAL A 293 -8.37 -39.47 35.20
CA VAL A 293 -9.11 -38.87 36.32
C VAL A 293 -10.23 -39.86 36.61
N ASP A 294 -10.34 -40.28 37.87
CA ASP A 294 -11.48 -41.02 38.40
C ASP A 294 -12.71 -40.10 38.54
#